data_AF-A0A1F9N4I0-F1
#
_entry.id   AF-A0A1F9N4I0-F1
#
_cell.length_a   1.000
_cell.length_b   1.000
_cell.length_c   1.000
_cell.angle_alpha   90.00
_cell.angle_beta   90.00
_cell.angle_gamma   90.00
#
_symmetry.space_group_name_H-M   'P 1'
#
loop_
_entity.id
_entity.type
_entity.pdbx_description
1 polymer ?
#
loop_
_entity_poly.entity_id
_entity_poly.type
_entity_poly.pdbx_seq_one_letter_code
_entity_poly.pdbx_strand_id
1 'polypeptide(L)'
;MKVSDMHGNRLKDRRISEGLTITELARFSNISTKVISQTERLLTDPTEVTKRKIVNGLNAAKKPGGKPYDFEFIFPIQEKA
;
A
#
# COMPACT_ATOMS: atom_id res chain seq x y z
N MET A 1 -13.97 1.32 -17.94
CA MET A 1 -14.01 0.47 -16.72
C MET A 1 -13.26 1.21 -15.61
N LYS A 2 -13.97 1.93 -14.74
CA LYS A 2 -13.40 2.70 -13.61
C LYS A 2 -14.47 2.81 -12.52
N VAL A 3 -14.32 1.99 -11.49
CA VAL A 3 -14.86 2.19 -10.13
C VAL A 3 -13.85 1.41 -9.27
N SER A 4 -12.74 2.02 -8.85
CA SER A 4 -12.53 2.33 -7.43
C SER A 4 -13.35 1.41 -6.52
N ASP A 5 -12.81 0.24 -6.20
CA ASP A 5 -13.35 -0.63 -5.15
C ASP A 5 -13.32 0.15 -3.82
N MET A 6 -14.40 0.87 -3.54
CA MET A 6 -14.54 1.83 -2.43
C MET A 6 -14.56 1.20 -1.03
N HIS A 7 -14.15 -0.06 -0.90
CA HIS A 7 -14.05 -0.76 0.39
C HIS A 7 -12.65 -1.34 0.66
N GLY A 8 -11.68 -1.10 -0.24
CA GLY A 8 -10.32 -1.63 -0.14
C GLY A 8 -9.25 -0.61 0.25
N ASN A 9 -8.06 -1.10 0.59
CA ASN A 9 -6.87 -0.25 0.71
C ASN A 9 -6.44 0.27 -0.67
N ARG A 10 -5.79 1.44 -0.70
CA ARG A 10 -5.34 2.11 -1.93
C ARG A 10 -3.93 1.68 -2.36
N LEU A 11 -3.39 0.63 -1.75
CA LEU A 11 -1.98 0.27 -1.88
C LEU A 11 -1.59 -0.04 -3.33
N LYS A 12 -2.38 -0.88 -4.00
CA LYS A 12 -2.12 -1.34 -5.37
C LYS A 12 -2.07 -0.16 -6.34
N ASP A 13 -3.08 0.71 -6.28
CA ASP A 13 -3.19 1.87 -7.16
C ASP A 13 -2.01 2.81 -6.97
N ARG A 14 -1.59 3.04 -5.71
CA ARG A 14 -0.47 3.92 -5.43
C ARG A 14 0.85 3.32 -5.84
N ARG A 15 1.09 2.03 -5.57
CA ARG A 15 2.28 1.32 -6.05
C ARG A 15 2.41 1.43 -7.58
N ILE A 16 1.33 1.17 -8.31
CA ILE A 16 1.34 1.26 -9.78
C ILE A 16 1.55 2.71 -10.25
N SER A 17 0.94 3.69 -9.58
CA SER A 17 1.13 5.12 -9.93
C SER A 17 2.57 5.61 -9.73
N GLU A 18 3.28 5.04 -8.77
CA GLU A 18 4.71 5.31 -8.54
C GLU A 18 5.62 4.49 -9.49
N GLY A 19 5.05 3.61 -10.33
CA GLY A 19 5.80 2.78 -11.27
C GLY A 19 6.52 1.59 -10.62
N LEU A 20 6.13 1.20 -9.41
CA LEU A 20 6.79 0.15 -8.64
C LEU A 20 6.21 -1.22 -8.93
N THR A 21 7.06 -2.23 -9.01
CA THR A 21 6.68 -3.65 -8.91
C THR A 21 6.41 -4.04 -7.45
N ILE A 22 5.72 -5.16 -7.24
CA ILE A 22 5.52 -5.73 -5.89
C ILE A 22 6.88 -6.03 -5.23
N THR A 23 7.86 -6.49 -6.01
CA THR A 23 9.22 -6.81 -5.54
C THR A 23 9.97 -5.58 -5.07
N GLU A 24 9.87 -4.47 -5.79
CA GLU A 24 10.49 -3.20 -5.38
C GLU A 24 9.85 -2.68 -4.10
N LEU A 25 8.52 -2.63 -4.02
CA LEU A 25 7.84 -2.18 -2.80
C LEU A 25 8.20 -3.08 -1.60
N ALA A 26 8.22 -4.40 -1.79
CA ALA A 26 8.67 -5.36 -0.78
C ALA A 26 10.07 -5.03 -0.25
N ARG A 27 11.01 -4.71 -1.14
CA ARG A 27 12.37 -4.30 -0.78
C ARG A 27 12.39 -2.99 0.01
N PHE A 28 11.67 -1.96 -0.43
CA PHE A 28 11.62 -0.66 0.27
C PHE A 28 10.92 -0.75 1.63
N SER A 29 9.91 -1.60 1.76
CA SER A 29 9.15 -1.79 3.00
C SER A 29 9.78 -2.80 3.97
N ASN A 30 10.80 -3.55 3.55
CA ASN A 30 11.34 -4.71 4.26
C ASN A 30 10.23 -5.72 4.65
N ILE A 31 9.42 -6.08 3.67
CA ILE A 31 8.25 -6.95 3.78
C ILE A 31 8.33 -7.97 2.63
N SER A 32 7.84 -9.19 2.81
CA SER A 32 7.84 -10.18 1.72
C SER A 32 6.88 -9.81 0.60
N THR A 33 7.23 -10.17 -0.64
CA THR A 33 6.37 -9.99 -1.83
C THR A 33 5.00 -10.64 -1.65
N LYS A 34 4.95 -11.78 -0.97
CA LYS A 34 3.70 -12.47 -0.61
C LYS A 34 2.79 -11.59 0.25
N VAL A 35 3.33 -10.96 1.29
CA VAL A 35 2.53 -10.09 2.19
C VAL A 35 2.04 -8.85 1.43
N ILE A 36 2.87 -8.22 0.60
CA ILE A 36 2.42 -7.10 -0.25
C ILE A 36 1.28 -7.55 -1.17
N SER A 37 1.44 -8.67 -1.88
CA SER A 37 0.42 -9.20 -2.79
C SER A 37 -0.89 -9.56 -2.09
N GLN A 38 -0.82 -10.20 -0.92
CA GLN A 38 -2.00 -10.52 -0.11
C GLN A 38 -2.70 -9.27 0.41
N THR A 39 -1.93 -8.25 0.81
CA THR A 39 -2.46 -6.96 1.27
C THR A 39 -3.18 -6.24 0.14
N GLU A 40 -2.61 -6.16 -1.06
CA GLU A 40 -3.23 -5.53 -2.23
C GLU A 40 -4.54 -6.21 -2.67
N ARG A 41 -4.65 -7.51 -2.40
CA ARG A 41 -5.83 -8.32 -2.73
C ARG A 41 -6.81 -8.46 -1.56
N LEU A 42 -6.55 -7.77 -0.43
CA LEU A 42 -7.35 -7.84 0.80
C LEU A 42 -7.52 -9.27 1.34
N LEU A 43 -6.58 -10.18 1.03
CA LEU A 43 -6.63 -11.58 1.47
C LEU A 43 -6.24 -11.75 2.94
N THR A 44 -5.55 -10.76 3.49
CA THR A 44 -5.13 -10.73 4.89
C THR A 44 -5.30 -9.29 5.40
N ASP A 45 -5.59 -9.14 6.69
CA ASP A 45 -5.47 -7.86 7.36
C ASP A 45 -4.13 -7.80 8.12
N PRO A 46 -3.09 -7.14 7.60
CA PRO A 46 -1.79 -7.12 8.25
C PRO A 46 -1.84 -6.28 9.52
N THR A 47 -0.92 -6.54 10.45
CA THR A 47 -0.76 -5.70 11.64
C THR A 47 -0.52 -4.24 11.27
N GLU A 48 -0.85 -3.33 12.17
CA GLU A 48 -0.58 -1.91 12.01
C GLU A 48 0.90 -1.63 11.71
N VAL A 49 1.81 -2.33 12.40
CA VAL A 49 3.27 -2.24 12.17
C VAL A 49 3.62 -2.61 10.72
N THR A 50 3.03 -3.69 10.20
CA THR A 50 3.21 -4.13 8.82
C THR A 50 2.68 -3.08 7.83
N LYS A 51 1.47 -2.55 8.08
CA LYS A 51 0.88 -1.48 7.26
C LYS A 51 1.76 -0.22 7.26
N ARG A 52 2.30 0.20 8.41
CA ARG A 52 3.22 1.34 8.52
C ARG A 52 4.51 1.13 7.73
N LYS A 53 5.11 -0.06 7.81
CA LYS A 53 6.28 -0.42 6.98
C LYS A 53 5.99 -0.31 5.48
N ILE A 54 4.78 -0.74 5.07
CA ILE A 54 4.34 -0.63 3.69
C ILE A 54 4.25 0.84 3.25
N VAL A 55 3.58 1.70 4.04
CA VAL A 55 3.47 3.14 3.74
C VAL A 55 4.84 3.81 3.69
N ASN A 56 5.72 3.50 4.65
CA ASN A 56 7.08 4.04 4.68
C ASN A 56 7.88 3.62 3.47
N GLY A 57 7.81 2.35 3.07
CA GLY A 57 8.49 1.88 1.85
C GLY A 57 7.93 2.51 0.58
N LEU A 58 6.60 2.69 0.51
CA LEU A 58 5.97 3.42 -0.60
C LEU A 58 6.50 4.86 -0.68
N ASN A 59 6.60 5.56 0.46
CA ASN A 59 7.12 6.92 0.54
C ASN A 59 8.62 7.02 0.22
N ALA A 60 9.42 6.03 0.64
CA ALA A 60 10.85 5.97 0.33
C ALA A 60 11.13 5.71 -1.15
N ALA A 61 10.24 4.98 -1.82
CA ALA A 61 10.34 4.63 -3.23
C ALA A 61 9.85 5.76 -4.17
N LYS A 62 9.19 6.79 -3.64
CA LYS A 62 8.64 7.88 -4.46
C LYS A 62 9.74 8.65 -5.17
N LYS A 63 9.36 9.23 -6.31
CA LYS A 63 10.19 10.23 -6.98
C LYS A 63 10.40 11.45 -6.07
N PRO A 64 11.60 12.07 -6.10
CA PRO A 64 11.88 13.29 -5.35
C PRO A 64 10.85 14.40 -5.65
N GLY A 65 10.34 15.06 -4.61
CA GLY A 65 9.40 16.19 -4.72
C GLY A 65 7.91 15.84 -4.57
N GLY A 66 7.55 14.55 -4.45
CA GLY A 66 6.18 14.15 -4.12
C GLY A 66 5.86 14.30 -2.64
N LYS A 67 4.64 14.77 -2.28
CA LYS A 67 4.17 14.74 -0.89
C LYS A 67 4.07 13.29 -0.39
N PRO A 68 4.45 12.98 0.86
CA PRO A 68 4.29 11.65 1.42
C PRO A 68 2.82 11.25 1.46
N TYR A 69 2.56 9.95 1.34
CA TYR A 69 1.25 9.37 1.55
C TYR A 69 0.99 9.19 3.05
N ASP A 70 -0.17 9.65 3.48
CA ASP A 70 -0.67 9.42 4.83
C ASP A 70 -1.14 7.98 5.01
N PHE A 71 -1.07 7.47 6.24
CA PHE A 71 -1.43 6.09 6.55
C PHE A 71 -2.90 5.82 6.24
N GLU A 72 -3.80 6.69 6.70
CA GLU A 72 -5.25 6.61 6.56
C GLU A 72 -5.67 6.79 5.10
N PHE A 73 -4.83 7.44 4.29
CA PHE A 73 -5.06 7.53 2.86
C PHE A 73 -4.81 6.19 2.16
N ILE A 74 -3.76 5.45 2.55
CA ILE A 74 -3.46 4.12 1.98
C ILE A 74 -4.36 3.05 2.58
N PHE A 75 -4.58 3.08 3.88
CA PHE A 75 -5.36 2.13 4.65
C PHE A 75 -6.50 2.89 5.37
N PRO A 76 -7.58 3.25 4.66
CA PRO A 76 -8.71 3.94 5.27
C PRO A 76 -9.34 3.07 6.37
N ILE A 77 -9.83 3.72 7.42
CA ILE A 77 -10.60 3.06 8.48
C ILE A 77 -11.84 2.45 7.81
N GLN A 78 -11.92 1.13 7.82
CA GLN A 78 -13.11 0.42 7.37
C GLN A 78 -14.10 0.46 8.52
N GLU A 79 -15.20 1.19 8.37
CA GLU A 79 -16.34 1.03 9.26
C GLU A 79 -16.85 -0.40 9.10
N LYS A 80 -16.85 -1.16 10.18
CA LYS A 80 -17.58 -2.43 10.21
C LYS A 80 -19.07 -2.07 10.15
N ALA A 81 -19.71 -2.40 9.03
CA ALA A 81 -21.17 -2.46 8.96
C ALA A 81 -21.72 -3.51 9.92
#